data_AF-A0A2Z5VAB3-F1
#
_entry.id   AF-A0A2Z5VAB3-F1
#
_cell.length_a   1.000
_cell.length_b   1.000
_cell.length_c   1.000
_cell.angle_alpha   90.00
_cell.angle_beta   90.00
_cell.angle_gamma   90.00
#
_symmetry.space_group_name_H-M   'P 1'
#
loop_
_entity.id
_entity.type
_entity.pdbx_description
1 polymer ?
#
loop_
_entity_poly.entity_id
_entity_poly.type
_entity_poly.pdbx_seq_one_letter_code
_entity_poly.pdbx_strand_id
1 'polypeptide(L)'
;GNGTANTALVYHHGKLLALSEADKPYALKVLEDGDLQTLGMLDYDKRLLHSFTAHPKVDPVTGEMFTFGYAQEPPYITYRVISKDGIMQDPVPITISEAIMMHDFAITENYAIMMDLPLCFRPKEMVKNNQLAFTFDTTKKARFGVLPRYAKSEALIRWFELPNCFIFHNANAWEEGDEVVLITCRLPHPDLDMVNGEVKEKLENFSNELYEMRFNMKSGAASQKKLSESSVDFPRINENYTGRKQRYVYGTTLNSIAKVTGIIKFDLHAEPETGKEQLEVGGNVQGIFDLGPGRFGSEAVF
;
A
#
# COMPACT_ATOMS: atom_id res chain seq x y z
N GLY A 1 -13.59 -18.78 3.39
CA GLY A 1 -14.21 -17.53 2.96
C GLY A 1 -14.35 -17.55 1.45
N ASN A 2 -14.54 -16.38 0.86
CA ASN A 2 -14.77 -16.20 -0.58
C ASN A 2 -13.53 -15.66 -1.32
N GLY A 3 -12.41 -15.45 -0.63
CA GLY A 3 -11.18 -14.92 -1.22
C GLY A 3 -10.23 -16.01 -1.70
N THR A 4 -9.31 -15.61 -2.58
CA THR A 4 -8.32 -16.47 -3.23
C THR A 4 -6.98 -16.54 -2.49
N ALA A 5 -6.77 -15.70 -1.47
CA ALA A 5 -5.53 -15.61 -0.69
C ALA A 5 -4.26 -15.49 -1.56
N ASN A 6 -4.33 -14.68 -2.63
CA ASN A 6 -3.36 -14.62 -3.71
C ASN A 6 -2.63 -13.26 -3.85
N THR A 7 -2.83 -12.33 -2.93
CA THR A 7 -2.28 -10.97 -3.05
C THR A 7 -0.91 -10.86 -2.42
N ALA A 8 -0.74 -11.36 -1.18
CA ALA A 8 0.51 -11.21 -0.44
C ALA A 8 0.68 -12.29 0.63
N LEU A 9 1.92 -12.40 1.13
CA LEU A 9 2.30 -13.21 2.27
C LEU A 9 2.89 -12.32 3.36
N VAL A 10 2.58 -12.61 4.63
CA VAL A 10 3.26 -11.98 5.78
C VAL A 10 3.60 -13.04 6.83
N TYR A 11 4.73 -12.87 7.51
CA TYR A 11 5.11 -13.71 8.64
C TYR A 11 4.94 -12.94 9.96
N HIS A 12 4.13 -13.44 10.87
CA HIS A 12 3.89 -12.82 12.17
C HIS A 12 3.50 -13.87 13.21
N HIS A 13 4.02 -13.74 14.43
CA HIS A 13 3.74 -14.65 15.55
C HIS A 13 3.89 -16.15 15.17
N GLY A 14 5.00 -16.51 14.52
CA GLY A 14 5.26 -17.90 14.14
C GLY A 14 4.39 -18.46 13.03
N LYS A 15 3.59 -17.62 12.34
CA LYS A 15 2.67 -18.04 11.28
C LYS A 15 2.98 -17.30 9.98
N LEU A 16 3.06 -18.05 8.89
CA LEU A 16 2.99 -17.50 7.54
C LEU A 16 1.51 -17.34 7.18
N LEU A 17 1.09 -16.15 6.75
CA LEU A 17 -0.29 -15.84 6.42
C LEU A 17 -0.39 -15.49 4.93
N ALA A 18 -1.29 -16.16 4.21
CA ALA A 18 -1.71 -15.81 2.86
C ALA A 18 -2.91 -14.87 2.89
N LEU A 19 -2.81 -13.78 2.15
CA LEU A 19 -3.68 -12.62 2.29
C LEU A 19 -4.39 -12.28 0.97
N SER A 20 -5.61 -11.77 1.09
CA SER A 20 -6.43 -11.25 0.00
C SER A 20 -7.43 -10.27 0.60
N GLU A 21 -7.54 -9.07 0.04
CA GLU A 21 -8.28 -7.94 0.62
C GLU A 21 -9.79 -8.19 0.81
N ALA A 22 -10.36 -9.19 0.13
CA ALA A 22 -11.77 -9.58 0.23
C ALA A 22 -12.06 -10.70 1.24
N ASP A 23 -11.08 -11.22 1.99
CA ASP A 23 -11.28 -12.32 2.94
C ASP A 23 -10.40 -12.18 4.20
N LYS A 24 -10.51 -13.15 5.11
CA LYS A 24 -9.63 -13.30 6.27
C LYS A 24 -8.30 -13.97 5.86
N PRO A 25 -7.21 -13.80 6.64
CA PRO A 25 -5.94 -14.43 6.36
C PRO A 25 -6.02 -15.96 6.50
N TYR A 26 -5.28 -16.70 5.67
CA TYR A 26 -5.12 -18.15 5.80
C TYR A 26 -3.73 -18.46 6.34
N ALA A 27 -3.66 -19.22 7.44
CA ALA A 27 -2.39 -19.67 7.97
C ALA A 27 -1.83 -20.81 7.13
N LEU A 28 -0.58 -20.68 6.75
CA LEU A 28 0.22 -21.68 6.05
C LEU A 28 1.32 -22.20 6.97
N LYS A 29 1.67 -23.47 6.78
CA LYS A 29 2.85 -24.10 7.38
C LYS A 29 3.82 -24.47 6.28
N VAL A 30 5.08 -24.04 6.41
CA VAL A 30 6.19 -24.54 5.62
C VAL A 30 6.69 -25.82 6.29
N LEU A 31 6.67 -26.93 5.56
CA LEU A 31 7.12 -28.23 6.04
C LEU A 31 8.64 -28.37 5.89
N GLU A 32 9.25 -29.33 6.61
CA GLU A 32 10.71 -29.53 6.61
C GLU A 32 11.27 -29.92 5.23
N ASP A 33 10.45 -30.52 4.38
CA ASP A 33 10.76 -30.88 3.00
C ASP A 33 10.53 -29.73 2.00
N GLY A 34 10.08 -28.57 2.48
CA GLY A 34 9.78 -27.39 1.68
C GLY A 34 8.35 -27.32 1.13
N ASP A 35 7.49 -28.31 1.41
CA ASP A 35 6.09 -28.27 0.99
C ASP A 35 5.26 -27.26 1.83
N LEU A 36 4.10 -26.85 1.31
CA LEU A 36 3.22 -25.86 1.91
C LEU A 36 1.88 -26.50 2.28
N GLN A 37 1.55 -26.47 3.57
CA GLN A 37 0.26 -26.93 4.07
C GLN A 37 -0.62 -25.75 4.51
N THR A 38 -1.81 -25.63 3.93
CA THR A 38 -2.83 -24.70 4.44
C THR A 38 -3.42 -25.24 5.73
N LEU A 39 -3.21 -24.53 6.84
CA LEU A 39 -3.76 -24.87 8.16
C LEU A 39 -5.22 -24.43 8.30
N GLY A 40 -5.61 -23.37 7.58
CA GLY A 40 -6.97 -22.87 7.54
C GLY A 40 -7.05 -21.35 7.75
N MET A 41 -8.28 -20.85 7.72
CA MET A 41 -8.59 -19.44 7.91
C MET A 41 -8.37 -19.03 9.37
N LEU A 42 -7.70 -17.91 9.59
CA LEU A 42 -7.42 -17.34 10.91
C LEU A 42 -8.39 -16.18 11.21
N ASP A 43 -9.18 -16.31 12.28
CA ASP A 43 -10.17 -15.31 12.69
C ASP A 43 -9.87 -14.67 14.06
N TYR A 44 -8.67 -14.92 14.61
CA TYR A 44 -8.17 -14.35 15.87
C TYR A 44 -9.14 -14.53 17.04
N ASP A 45 -9.50 -15.77 17.35
CA ASP A 45 -10.48 -16.12 18.39
C ASP A 45 -11.82 -15.40 18.17
N LYS A 46 -12.27 -15.39 16.91
CA LYS A 46 -13.51 -14.72 16.44
C LYS A 46 -13.49 -13.19 16.57
N ARG A 47 -12.36 -12.56 16.88
CA ARG A 47 -12.25 -11.09 17.00
C ARG A 47 -12.19 -10.40 15.64
N LEU A 48 -11.76 -11.11 14.58
CA LEU A 48 -11.77 -10.62 13.21
C LEU A 48 -13.11 -10.90 12.54
N LEU A 49 -13.93 -9.86 12.39
CA LEU A 49 -15.27 -9.90 11.79
C LEU A 49 -15.36 -9.27 10.40
N HIS A 50 -14.30 -8.56 9.98
CA HIS A 50 -14.19 -7.88 8.69
C HIS A 50 -13.10 -8.53 7.83
N SER A 51 -12.95 -8.04 6.60
CA SER A 51 -11.82 -8.35 5.71
C SER A 51 -10.47 -7.98 6.33
N PHE A 52 -9.39 -8.49 5.76
CA PHE A 52 -8.03 -8.23 6.22
C PHE A 52 -7.19 -7.73 5.05
N THR A 53 -6.50 -6.60 5.21
CA THR A 53 -5.64 -6.05 4.15
C THR A 53 -4.57 -7.05 3.74
N ALA A 54 -4.23 -7.06 2.45
CA ALA A 54 -3.07 -7.80 1.97
C ALA A 54 -1.74 -7.16 2.36
N HIS A 55 -1.74 -5.93 2.89
CA HIS A 55 -0.53 -5.18 3.22
C HIS A 55 -0.42 -4.80 4.69
N PRO A 56 -0.53 -5.75 5.65
CA PRO A 56 -0.27 -5.45 7.04
C PRO A 56 1.21 -5.05 7.22
N LYS A 57 1.50 -4.17 8.17
CA LYS A 57 2.87 -3.75 8.47
C LYS A 57 3.30 -4.31 9.82
N VAL A 58 4.40 -5.07 9.83
CA VAL A 58 5.03 -5.56 11.06
C VAL A 58 6.07 -4.54 11.50
N ASP A 59 5.96 -4.02 12.72
CA ASP A 59 6.98 -3.13 13.28
C ASP A 59 8.18 -3.97 13.74
N PRO A 60 9.38 -3.77 13.17
CA PRO A 60 10.58 -4.54 13.52
C PRO A 60 11.06 -4.30 14.96
N VAL A 61 10.62 -3.21 15.61
CA VAL A 61 11.01 -2.88 16.99
C VAL A 61 10.09 -3.56 18.01
N THR A 62 8.77 -3.45 17.84
CA THR A 62 7.82 -4.00 18.81
C THR A 62 7.40 -5.44 18.50
N GLY A 63 7.59 -5.87 17.26
CA GLY A 63 7.10 -7.16 16.74
C GLY A 63 5.58 -7.19 16.54
N GLU A 64 4.88 -6.07 16.73
CA GLU A 64 3.43 -5.97 16.53
C GLU A 64 3.11 -5.82 15.05
N MET A 65 1.93 -6.31 14.65
CA MET A 65 1.41 -6.16 13.30
C MET A 65 0.22 -5.21 13.28
N PHE A 66 0.33 -4.20 12.44
CA PHE A 66 -0.71 -3.21 12.18
C PHE A 66 -1.45 -3.60 10.90
N THR A 67 -2.78 -3.53 10.93
CA THR A 67 -3.63 -3.99 9.83
C THR A 67 -4.93 -3.19 9.79
N PHE A 68 -5.68 -3.34 8.72
CA PHE A 68 -7.03 -2.83 8.59
C PHE A 68 -7.86 -3.78 7.72
N GLY A 69 -9.17 -3.56 7.67
CA GLY A 69 -10.04 -4.10 6.63
C GLY A 69 -10.91 -2.99 6.05
N TYR A 70 -11.21 -3.07 4.76
CA TYR A 70 -12.20 -2.20 4.12
C TYR A 70 -13.43 -3.00 3.66
N ALA A 71 -14.59 -2.35 3.67
CA ALA A 71 -15.88 -2.95 3.40
C ALA A 71 -16.75 -2.09 2.47
N GLN A 72 -17.77 -2.72 1.89
CA GLN A 72 -18.74 -2.05 1.02
C GLN A 72 -19.85 -1.33 1.80
N GLU A 73 -20.00 -1.64 3.09
CA GLU A 73 -20.99 -1.06 4.01
C GLU A 73 -20.29 -0.55 5.28
N PRO A 74 -20.85 0.46 5.98
CA PRO A 74 -20.29 0.96 7.23
C PRO A 74 -20.16 -0.12 8.33
N PRO A 75 -19.08 -0.11 9.13
CA PRO A 75 -17.92 0.78 9.02
C PRO A 75 -17.07 0.44 7.78
N TYR A 76 -16.81 1.43 6.93
CA TYR A 76 -16.11 1.22 5.66
C TYR A 76 -14.66 0.82 5.87
N ILE A 77 -14.01 1.32 6.92
CA ILE A 77 -12.63 1.00 7.28
C ILE A 77 -12.59 0.63 8.75
N THR A 78 -11.89 -0.46 9.09
CA THR A 78 -11.64 -0.86 10.49
C THR A 78 -10.16 -1.11 10.70
N TYR A 79 -9.51 -0.27 11.48
CA TYR A 79 -8.10 -0.39 11.86
C TYR A 79 -7.92 -1.32 13.07
N ARG A 80 -6.81 -2.06 13.09
CA ARG A 80 -6.50 -3.08 14.11
C ARG A 80 -5.00 -3.11 14.38
N VAL A 81 -4.67 -3.46 15.63
CA VAL A 81 -3.32 -3.83 16.06
C VAL A 81 -3.35 -5.27 16.54
N ILE A 82 -2.30 -6.03 16.23
CA ILE A 82 -2.11 -7.39 16.66
C ILE A 82 -0.78 -7.43 17.40
N SER A 83 -0.79 -7.88 18.65
CA SER A 83 0.44 -7.95 19.43
C SER A 83 1.43 -8.95 18.82
N LYS A 84 2.72 -8.84 19.17
CA LYS A 84 3.75 -9.84 18.83
C LYS A 84 3.39 -11.30 19.20
N ASP A 85 2.48 -11.45 20.16
CA ASP A 85 1.97 -12.73 20.66
C ASP A 85 0.69 -13.18 19.92
N GLY A 86 0.35 -12.53 18.81
CA GLY A 86 -0.79 -12.89 17.97
C GLY A 86 -2.16 -12.44 18.49
N ILE A 87 -2.22 -11.60 19.53
CA ILE A 87 -3.49 -11.15 20.12
C ILE A 87 -4.02 -9.91 19.39
N MET A 88 -5.15 -10.08 18.70
CA MET A 88 -5.84 -8.98 18.01
C MET A 88 -6.52 -8.05 19.02
N GLN A 89 -6.15 -6.78 19.01
CA GLN A 89 -6.72 -5.74 19.87
C GLN A 89 -8.10 -5.30 19.40
N ASP A 90 -8.77 -4.45 20.19
CA ASP A 90 -10.09 -3.90 19.85
C ASP A 90 -10.06 -3.11 18.52
N PRO A 91 -11.16 -3.13 17.74
CA PRO A 91 -11.24 -2.39 16.49
C PRO A 91 -11.28 -0.88 16.71
N VAL A 92 -10.71 -0.15 15.77
CA VAL A 92 -10.95 1.29 15.60
C VAL A 92 -11.64 1.49 14.25
N PRO A 93 -12.98 1.63 14.21
CA PRO A 93 -13.68 2.05 13.01
C PRO A 93 -13.21 3.43 12.56
N ILE A 94 -13.00 3.62 11.27
CA ILE A 94 -12.61 4.91 10.67
C ILE A 94 -13.68 5.32 9.68
N THR A 95 -14.30 6.45 9.95
CA THR A 95 -15.41 7.00 9.18
C THR A 95 -14.87 7.74 7.96
N ILE A 96 -15.31 7.28 6.79
CA ILE A 96 -15.13 7.95 5.50
C ILE A 96 -16.51 8.11 4.84
N SER A 97 -16.60 8.95 3.81
CA SER A 97 -17.90 9.35 3.23
C SER A 97 -18.59 8.25 2.41
N GLU A 98 -17.84 7.25 1.93
CA GLU A 98 -18.35 6.17 1.10
C GLU A 98 -17.35 5.00 1.03
N ALA A 99 -17.80 3.87 0.46
CA ALA A 99 -16.93 2.72 0.21
C ALA A 99 -15.92 3.02 -0.89
N ILE A 100 -14.64 2.83 -0.59
CA ILE A 100 -13.52 2.96 -1.53
C ILE A 100 -12.69 1.67 -1.56
N MET A 101 -11.84 1.54 -2.56
CA MET A 101 -10.70 0.63 -2.48
C MET A 101 -9.57 1.30 -1.68
N MET A 102 -9.11 0.62 -0.63
CA MET A 102 -7.91 0.98 0.11
C MET A 102 -6.97 -0.23 0.10
N HIS A 103 -6.06 -0.25 -0.88
CA HIS A 103 -5.14 -1.37 -1.12
C HIS A 103 -4.12 -1.52 0.00
N ASP A 104 -3.49 -0.41 0.37
CA ASP A 104 -2.37 -0.35 1.28
C ASP A 104 -2.53 0.81 2.29
N PHE A 105 -1.71 0.77 3.34
CA PHE A 105 -1.58 1.80 4.35
C PHE A 105 -0.11 1.91 4.79
N ALA A 106 0.24 2.88 5.62
CA ALA A 106 1.59 2.97 6.17
C ALA A 106 1.58 3.13 7.69
N ILE A 107 2.70 2.80 8.33
CA ILE A 107 2.94 3.08 9.75
C ILE A 107 4.21 3.89 9.91
N THR A 108 4.30 4.62 11.01
CA THR A 108 5.52 5.24 11.52
C THR A 108 5.79 4.73 12.94
N GLU A 109 6.73 5.35 13.65
CA GLU A 109 6.93 5.09 15.07
C GLU A 109 5.66 5.29 15.90
N ASN A 110 4.91 6.36 15.64
CA ASN A 110 3.79 6.78 16.47
C ASN A 110 2.44 6.79 15.75
N TYR A 111 2.42 6.72 14.42
CA TYR A 111 1.21 6.92 13.62
C TYR A 111 0.94 5.76 12.65
N ALA A 112 -0.33 5.62 12.27
CA ALA A 112 -0.78 4.92 11.08
C ALA A 112 -1.34 5.94 10.09
N ILE A 113 -1.14 5.71 8.81
CA ILE A 113 -1.56 6.60 7.72
C ILE A 113 -2.58 5.85 6.88
N MET A 114 -3.85 6.25 7.00
CA MET A 114 -4.97 5.71 6.25
C MET A 114 -5.20 6.53 4.98
N MET A 115 -5.49 5.86 3.87
CA MET A 115 -5.56 6.49 2.55
C MET A 115 -6.98 6.47 2.00
N ASP A 116 -7.69 7.58 2.18
CA ASP A 116 -9.01 7.80 1.58
C ASP A 116 -8.83 8.38 0.18
N LEU A 117 -8.65 7.47 -0.78
CA LEU A 117 -8.36 7.78 -2.18
C LEU A 117 -9.61 7.64 -3.04
N PRO A 118 -9.71 8.38 -4.16
CA PRO A 118 -10.96 8.53 -4.88
C PRO A 118 -11.27 7.36 -5.84
N LEU A 119 -10.91 6.12 -5.50
CA LEU A 119 -11.33 4.91 -6.21
C LEU A 119 -12.56 4.30 -5.52
N CYS A 120 -13.74 4.75 -5.95
CA CYS A 120 -15.01 4.54 -5.26
C CYS A 120 -15.69 3.25 -5.71
N PHE A 121 -16.31 2.51 -4.78
CA PHE A 121 -17.14 1.35 -5.10
C PHE A 121 -18.54 1.80 -5.54
N ARG A 122 -18.91 1.55 -6.79
CA ARG A 122 -20.11 2.04 -7.47
C ARG A 122 -20.92 0.89 -8.11
N PRO A 123 -21.51 -0.03 -7.32
CA PRO A 123 -22.19 -1.22 -7.86
C PRO A 123 -23.41 -0.90 -8.74
N LYS A 124 -24.05 0.27 -8.53
CA LYS A 124 -25.17 0.74 -9.35
C LYS A 124 -24.74 1.07 -10.78
N GLU A 125 -23.52 1.58 -10.96
CA GLU A 125 -22.97 1.92 -12.28
C GLU A 125 -22.63 0.65 -13.07
N MET A 126 -22.17 -0.40 -12.39
CA MET A 126 -21.96 -1.72 -13.00
C MET A 126 -23.26 -2.28 -13.60
N VAL A 127 -24.35 -2.24 -12.85
CA VAL A 127 -25.65 -2.78 -13.31
C VAL A 127 -26.29 -1.91 -14.39
N LYS A 128 -26.19 -0.58 -14.28
CA LYS A 128 -26.88 0.35 -15.20
C LYS A 128 -26.11 0.60 -16.49
N ASN A 129 -24.80 0.74 -16.39
CA ASN A 129 -23.95 1.27 -17.46
C ASN A 129 -22.94 0.24 -17.97
N ASN A 130 -22.99 -1.02 -17.46
CA ASN A 130 -22.03 -2.07 -17.76
C ASN A 130 -20.57 -1.62 -17.51
N GLN A 131 -20.38 -0.80 -16.47
CA GLN A 131 -19.09 -0.27 -16.04
C GLN A 131 -18.45 -1.15 -14.96
N LEU A 132 -17.18 -0.91 -14.69
CA LEU A 132 -16.46 -1.58 -13.62
C LEU A 132 -17.02 -1.21 -12.24
N ALA A 133 -16.96 -2.14 -11.28
CA ALA A 133 -17.51 -1.94 -9.94
C ALA A 133 -16.77 -0.85 -9.15
N PHE A 134 -15.52 -0.55 -9.52
CA PHE A 134 -14.74 0.57 -9.02
C PHE A 134 -14.63 1.66 -10.08
N THR A 135 -14.80 2.91 -9.67
CA THR A 135 -14.70 4.08 -10.54
C THR A 135 -13.83 5.13 -9.88
N PHE A 136 -12.86 5.65 -10.61
CA PHE A 136 -12.00 6.73 -10.14
C PHE A 136 -12.70 8.07 -10.31
N ASP A 137 -12.87 8.80 -9.21
CA ASP A 137 -13.53 10.10 -9.15
C ASP A 137 -12.49 11.21 -9.26
N THR A 138 -12.33 11.75 -10.47
CA THR A 138 -11.37 12.83 -10.77
C THR A 138 -11.72 14.16 -10.12
N THR A 139 -12.92 14.32 -9.56
CA THR A 139 -13.38 15.56 -8.91
C THR A 139 -12.96 15.65 -7.45
N LYS A 140 -12.57 14.53 -6.84
CA LYS A 140 -12.20 14.44 -5.43
C LYS A 140 -10.71 14.62 -5.20
N LYS A 141 -10.35 15.18 -4.06
CA LYS A 141 -8.96 15.17 -3.59
C LYS A 141 -8.61 13.83 -2.96
N ALA A 142 -7.32 13.50 -2.92
CA ALA A 142 -6.84 12.40 -2.09
C ALA A 142 -6.74 12.89 -0.64
N ARG A 143 -7.20 12.06 0.32
CA ARG A 143 -7.15 12.38 1.75
C ARG A 143 -6.31 11.35 2.51
N PHE A 144 -5.46 11.84 3.42
CA PHE A 144 -4.56 11.02 4.22
C PHE A 144 -4.86 11.25 5.70
N GLY A 145 -5.31 10.21 6.37
CA GLY A 145 -5.68 10.23 7.78
C GLY A 145 -4.52 9.74 8.64
N VAL A 146 -3.86 10.66 9.34
CA VAL A 146 -2.78 10.35 10.26
C VAL A 146 -3.37 10.10 11.65
N LEU A 147 -3.34 8.86 12.10
CA LEU A 147 -3.94 8.38 13.34
C LEU A 147 -2.83 7.93 14.31
N PRO A 148 -2.80 8.36 15.58
CA PRO A 148 -1.90 7.73 16.55
C PRO A 148 -2.11 6.21 16.56
N ARG A 149 -1.05 5.43 16.36
CA ARG A 149 -1.17 4.00 16.01
C ARG A 149 -1.80 3.11 17.10
N TYR A 150 -1.89 3.62 18.33
CA TYR A 150 -2.59 2.96 19.45
C TYR A 150 -3.89 3.68 19.86
N ALA A 151 -4.39 4.59 19.04
CA ALA A 151 -5.65 5.28 19.27
C ALA A 151 -6.77 4.26 19.54
N LYS A 152 -7.69 4.63 20.44
CA LYS A 152 -8.90 3.84 20.74
C LYS A 152 -10.15 4.39 20.09
N SER A 153 -10.01 5.49 19.36
CA SER A 153 -11.08 6.20 18.69
C SER A 153 -10.53 6.94 17.49
N GLU A 154 -11.31 6.98 16.41
CA GLU A 154 -11.02 7.82 15.24
C GLU A 154 -11.00 9.31 15.55
N ALA A 155 -11.51 9.77 16.70
CA ALA A 155 -11.51 11.19 17.07
C ALA A 155 -10.10 11.81 17.13
N LEU A 156 -9.05 10.98 17.20
CA LEU A 156 -7.65 11.41 17.18
C LEU A 156 -7.04 11.49 15.77
N ILE A 157 -7.79 11.11 14.72
CA ILE A 157 -7.31 11.17 13.35
C ILE A 157 -7.19 12.63 12.89
N ARG A 158 -6.09 12.93 12.21
CA ARG A 158 -5.92 14.20 11.50
C ARG A 158 -5.91 13.95 10.01
N TRP A 159 -6.87 14.51 9.29
CA TRP A 159 -6.97 14.40 7.84
C TRP A 159 -6.20 15.52 7.13
N PHE A 160 -5.47 15.14 6.11
CA PHE A 160 -4.73 16.03 5.21
C PHE A 160 -5.23 15.82 3.78
N GLU A 161 -5.26 16.88 2.98
CA GLU A 161 -5.67 16.80 1.58
C GLU A 161 -4.48 17.07 0.65
N LEU A 162 -4.36 16.27 -0.40
CA LEU A 162 -3.45 16.48 -1.52
C LEU A 162 -4.23 16.43 -2.85
N PRO A 163 -3.64 16.90 -3.96
CA PRO A 163 -4.23 16.77 -5.28
C PRO A 163 -4.67 15.33 -5.58
N ASN A 164 -5.69 15.19 -6.45
CA ASN A 164 -6.23 13.90 -6.88
C ASN A 164 -5.11 12.94 -7.34
N CYS A 165 -5.15 11.71 -6.82
CA CYS A 165 -4.30 10.60 -7.22
C CYS A 165 -4.82 9.29 -6.62
N PHE A 166 -4.29 8.17 -7.10
CA PHE A 166 -4.42 6.86 -6.50
C PHE A 166 -3.03 6.31 -6.12
N ILE A 167 -2.99 5.41 -5.16
CA ILE A 167 -1.78 4.74 -4.67
C ILE A 167 -2.15 3.29 -4.48
N PHE A 168 -1.44 2.39 -5.15
CA PHE A 168 -1.46 0.98 -4.80
C PHE A 168 -0.47 0.75 -3.65
N HIS A 169 0.82 0.95 -3.88
CA HIS A 169 1.85 0.53 -2.92
C HIS A 169 2.62 1.70 -2.30
N ASN A 170 2.90 1.57 -1.01
CA ASN A 170 3.77 2.47 -0.27
C ASN A 170 5.13 1.83 -0.03
N ALA A 171 6.20 2.61 -0.16
CA ALA A 171 7.54 2.16 0.18
C ALA A 171 7.73 2.13 1.70
N ASN A 172 7.53 3.27 2.36
CA ASN A 172 7.70 3.42 3.81
C ASN A 172 7.12 4.75 4.29
N ALA A 173 7.00 4.93 5.60
CA ALA A 173 6.72 6.21 6.22
C ALA A 173 7.55 6.40 7.51
N TRP A 174 7.78 7.64 7.91
CA TRP A 174 8.47 7.97 9.17
C TRP A 174 8.13 9.39 9.64
N GLU A 175 8.70 9.79 10.77
CA GLU A 175 8.49 11.11 11.38
C GLU A 175 9.77 11.95 11.32
N GLU A 176 9.62 13.25 11.02
CA GLU A 176 10.69 14.25 11.02
C GLU A 176 10.20 15.53 11.71
N GLY A 177 10.52 15.67 13.01
CA GLY A 177 10.03 16.79 13.80
C GLY A 177 8.51 16.80 13.89
N ASP A 178 7.87 17.86 13.41
CA ASP A 178 6.41 18.00 13.38
C ASP A 178 5.77 17.35 12.12
N GLU A 179 6.56 16.71 11.25
CA GLU A 179 6.07 16.15 9.99
C GLU A 179 6.03 14.61 10.00
N VAL A 180 4.98 14.07 9.39
CA VAL A 180 4.92 12.67 8.96
C VAL A 180 5.25 12.63 7.46
N VAL A 181 6.25 11.81 7.10
CA VAL A 181 6.73 11.62 5.73
C VAL A 181 6.25 10.27 5.22
N LEU A 182 5.71 10.22 4.00
CA LEU A 182 5.28 9.01 3.31
C LEU A 182 5.98 8.94 1.94
N ILE A 183 6.63 7.81 1.66
CA ILE A 183 7.20 7.51 0.35
C ILE A 183 6.32 6.49 -0.35
N THR A 184 5.84 6.81 -1.55
CA THR A 184 4.76 6.07 -2.20
C THR A 184 4.85 6.08 -3.71
N CYS A 185 4.29 5.05 -4.37
CA CYS A 185 4.12 5.02 -5.82
C CYS A 185 2.75 5.61 -6.17
N ARG A 186 2.77 6.86 -6.64
CA ARG A 186 1.57 7.64 -6.96
C ARG A 186 1.17 7.44 -8.42
N LEU A 187 -0.12 7.24 -8.64
CA LEU A 187 -0.79 7.19 -9.94
C LEU A 187 -1.66 8.44 -10.11
N PRO A 188 -1.41 9.30 -11.12
CA PRO A 188 -2.27 10.44 -11.38
C PRO A 188 -3.63 10.02 -11.96
N HIS A 189 -3.63 8.99 -12.82
CA HIS A 189 -4.83 8.48 -13.50
C HIS A 189 -4.78 6.95 -13.49
N PRO A 190 -5.41 6.27 -12.51
CA PRO A 190 -5.40 4.81 -12.47
C PRO A 190 -6.21 4.26 -13.65
N ASP A 191 -5.63 3.28 -14.35
CA ASP A 191 -6.38 2.46 -15.31
C ASP A 191 -7.28 1.49 -14.52
N LEU A 192 -8.59 1.59 -14.71
CA LEU A 192 -9.58 0.81 -13.97
C LEU A 192 -9.56 -0.68 -14.37
N ASP A 193 -8.99 -1.02 -15.53
CA ASP A 193 -8.84 -2.41 -15.97
C ASP A 193 -7.83 -3.16 -15.07
N MET A 194 -6.81 -2.46 -14.57
CA MET A 194 -5.86 -3.00 -13.59
C MET A 194 -6.53 -3.43 -12.28
N VAL A 195 -7.61 -2.75 -11.91
CA VAL A 195 -8.34 -2.99 -10.65
C VAL A 195 -9.21 -4.26 -10.73
N ASN A 196 -9.62 -4.67 -11.94
CA ASN A 196 -10.51 -5.81 -12.14
C ASN A 196 -9.80 -7.07 -12.69
N GLY A 197 -8.48 -7.02 -12.85
CA GLY A 197 -7.67 -8.17 -13.27
C GLY A 197 -7.74 -8.49 -14.77
N GLU A 198 -8.30 -7.62 -15.60
CA GLU A 198 -8.28 -7.75 -17.05
C GLU A 198 -6.99 -7.13 -17.62
N VAL A 199 -6.08 -7.96 -18.13
CA VAL A 199 -4.85 -7.48 -18.77
C VAL A 199 -5.11 -7.22 -20.25
N LYS A 200 -5.15 -5.95 -20.68
CA LYS A 200 -5.11 -5.58 -22.11
C LYS A 200 -3.72 -5.83 -22.71
N GLU A 201 -3.68 -5.94 -24.04
CA GLU A 201 -2.44 -6.04 -24.83
C GLU A 201 -1.57 -4.76 -24.79
N LYS A 202 -2.11 -3.62 -24.32
CA LYS A 202 -1.38 -2.36 -24.05
C LYS A 202 -2.06 -1.60 -22.91
N LEU A 203 -1.32 -1.28 -21.87
CA LEU A 203 -1.66 -0.25 -20.90
C LEU A 203 -1.19 1.07 -21.49
N GLU A 204 -2.13 1.95 -21.81
CA GLU A 204 -1.80 3.31 -22.22
C GLU A 204 -1.36 4.09 -20.97
N ASN A 205 -0.05 4.17 -20.78
CA ASN A 205 0.64 5.01 -19.79
C ASN A 205 0.61 4.50 -18.34
N PHE A 206 1.46 3.51 -18.06
CA PHE A 206 1.85 3.16 -16.68
C PHE A 206 2.64 4.33 -16.06
N SER A 207 1.91 5.28 -15.49
CA SER A 207 2.38 6.59 -15.01
C SER A 207 2.66 6.61 -13.51
N ASN A 208 3.04 5.46 -12.95
CA ASN A 208 3.39 5.34 -11.55
C ASN A 208 4.74 5.99 -11.31
N GLU A 209 4.76 6.92 -10.37
CA GLU A 209 5.91 7.75 -10.05
C GLU A 209 6.17 7.65 -8.54
N LEU A 210 7.44 7.59 -8.14
CA LEU A 210 7.80 7.65 -6.73
C LEU A 210 7.61 9.08 -6.23
N TYR A 211 6.90 9.26 -5.10
CA TYR A 211 6.66 10.55 -4.46
C TYR A 211 7.03 10.52 -2.99
N GLU A 212 7.45 11.69 -2.50
CA GLU A 212 7.49 12.02 -1.08
C GLU A 212 6.28 12.89 -0.76
N MET A 213 5.48 12.50 0.22
CA MET A 213 4.37 13.27 0.76
C MET A 213 4.67 13.63 2.21
N ARG A 214 4.42 14.89 2.59
CA ARG A 214 4.67 15.39 3.94
C ARG A 214 3.40 15.96 4.55
N PHE A 215 3.13 15.60 5.80
CA PHE A 215 1.97 16.00 6.57
C PHE A 215 2.42 16.66 7.87
N ASN A 216 2.24 17.98 7.99
CA ASN A 216 2.65 18.71 9.18
C ASN A 216 1.59 18.61 10.29
N MET A 217 1.91 17.84 11.32
CA MET A 217 1.04 17.53 12.46
C MET A 217 0.79 18.71 13.40
N LYS A 218 1.42 19.87 13.16
CA LYS A 218 1.16 21.11 13.91
C LYS A 218 0.34 22.08 13.08
N SER A 219 0.85 22.52 11.93
CA SER A 219 0.23 23.53 11.07
C SER A 219 -0.96 23.00 10.27
N GLY A 220 -1.00 21.70 9.97
CA GLY A 220 -2.01 21.10 9.10
C GLY A 220 -1.71 21.23 7.62
N ALA A 221 -0.54 21.76 7.26
CA ALA A 221 -0.09 21.80 5.88
C ALA A 221 0.24 20.38 5.38
N ALA A 222 -0.05 20.15 4.09
CA ALA A 222 0.39 18.96 3.37
C ALA A 222 1.11 19.37 2.08
N SER A 223 2.13 18.61 1.70
CA SER A 223 2.85 18.82 0.44
C SER A 223 3.27 17.50 -0.18
N GLN A 224 3.60 17.52 -1.47
CA GLN A 224 4.12 16.37 -2.18
C GLN A 224 5.22 16.79 -3.15
N LYS A 225 6.24 15.95 -3.29
CA LYS A 225 7.41 16.14 -4.17
C LYS A 225 7.60 14.87 -5.01
N LYS A 226 7.66 15.03 -6.34
CA LYS A 226 8.01 13.94 -7.27
C LYS A 226 9.47 13.55 -7.05
N LEU A 227 9.73 12.25 -6.91
CA LEU A 227 11.06 11.66 -6.71
C LEU A 227 11.58 10.89 -7.91
N SER A 228 10.72 10.37 -8.79
CA SER A 228 11.15 9.65 -9.99
C SER A 228 10.29 10.00 -11.19
N GLU A 229 10.82 9.78 -12.39
CA GLU A 229 9.97 9.65 -13.58
C GLU A 229 9.04 8.42 -13.48
N SER A 230 8.12 8.35 -14.43
CA SER A 230 7.08 7.31 -14.52
C SER A 230 7.65 5.90 -14.73
N SER A 231 6.75 4.91 -14.64
CA SER A 231 7.01 3.48 -14.85
C SER A 231 7.75 2.77 -13.71
N VAL A 232 7.48 3.19 -12.47
CA VAL A 232 8.01 2.58 -11.23
C VAL A 232 6.88 2.16 -10.29
N ASP A 233 6.88 0.89 -9.86
CA ASP A 233 6.00 0.39 -8.80
C ASP A 233 6.68 -0.75 -8.02
N PHE A 234 5.92 -1.41 -7.13
CA PHE A 234 6.36 -2.45 -6.21
C PHE A 234 7.58 -1.97 -5.41
N PRO A 235 7.44 -0.85 -4.66
CA PRO A 235 8.53 -0.32 -3.87
C PRO A 235 8.87 -1.28 -2.73
N ARG A 236 10.16 -1.49 -2.52
CA ARG A 236 10.73 -2.35 -1.49
C ARG A 236 11.76 -1.61 -0.68
N ILE A 237 11.87 -2.01 0.57
CA ILE A 237 12.74 -1.41 1.55
C ILE A 237 13.44 -2.50 2.35
N ASN A 238 14.47 -2.13 3.11
CA ASN A 238 14.93 -2.98 4.19
C ASN A 238 13.89 -2.94 5.30
N GLU A 239 13.15 -4.03 5.50
CA GLU A 239 12.02 -4.10 6.44
C GLU A 239 12.42 -3.88 7.91
N ASN A 240 13.72 -3.93 8.25
CA ASN A 240 14.22 -3.49 9.56
C ASN A 240 14.03 -1.98 9.80
N TYR A 241 13.68 -1.22 8.76
CA TYR A 241 13.36 0.20 8.82
C TYR A 241 11.86 0.47 8.60
N THR A 242 10.99 -0.54 8.59
CA THR A 242 9.54 -0.31 8.46
C THR A 242 9.06 0.68 9.54
N GLY A 243 8.46 1.78 9.09
CA GLY A 243 8.01 2.86 9.95
C GLY A 243 9.10 3.77 10.50
N ARG A 244 10.34 3.69 9.98
CA ARG A 244 11.49 4.52 10.36
C ARG A 244 12.20 5.10 9.15
N LYS A 245 12.93 6.20 9.39
CA LYS A 245 13.68 6.89 8.35
C LYS A 245 14.71 5.95 7.73
N GLN A 246 14.73 5.93 6.41
CA GLN A 246 15.65 5.12 5.63
C GLN A 246 16.22 5.94 4.47
N ARG A 247 17.34 5.47 3.93
CA ARG A 247 18.00 6.12 2.80
C ARG A 247 17.60 5.53 1.44
N TYR A 248 17.44 4.22 1.35
CA TYR A 248 17.27 3.56 0.05
C TYR A 248 15.87 2.99 -0.11
N VAL A 249 15.32 3.16 -1.31
CA VAL A 249 14.12 2.48 -1.81
C VAL A 249 14.50 1.73 -3.07
N TYR A 250 14.08 0.49 -3.16
CA TYR A 250 14.15 -0.29 -4.39
C TYR A 250 12.76 -0.28 -5.03
N GLY A 251 12.69 -0.34 -6.34
CA GLY A 251 11.44 -0.48 -7.06
C GLY A 251 11.63 -1.34 -8.29
N THR A 252 10.54 -1.63 -8.98
CA THR A 252 10.56 -2.33 -10.26
C THR A 252 10.29 -1.35 -11.39
N THR A 253 10.99 -1.52 -12.51
CA THR A 253 10.65 -0.81 -13.75
C THR A 253 9.67 -1.64 -14.56
N LEU A 254 8.66 -1.01 -15.12
CA LEU A 254 7.56 -1.68 -15.83
C LEU A 254 7.51 -1.23 -17.29
N ASN A 255 7.17 -2.14 -18.19
CA ASN A 255 6.89 -1.79 -19.59
C ASN A 255 5.41 -1.41 -19.81
N SER A 256 5.05 -1.08 -21.05
CA SER A 256 3.70 -0.67 -21.46
C SER A 256 2.60 -1.75 -21.31
N ILE A 257 2.92 -2.92 -20.78
CA ILE A 257 1.95 -3.99 -20.46
C ILE A 257 2.12 -4.47 -19.00
N ALA A 258 2.67 -3.61 -18.14
CA ALA A 258 2.91 -3.87 -16.71
C ALA A 258 3.74 -5.12 -16.40
N LYS A 259 4.62 -5.54 -17.33
CA LYS A 259 5.63 -6.56 -17.02
C LYS A 259 6.86 -5.89 -16.41
N VAL A 260 7.35 -6.47 -15.32
CA VAL A 260 8.60 -6.04 -14.65
C VAL A 260 9.78 -6.33 -15.57
N THR A 261 10.51 -5.29 -15.98
CA THR A 261 11.68 -5.37 -16.87
C THR A 261 13.00 -5.16 -16.14
N GLY A 262 12.98 -4.66 -14.91
CA GLY A 262 14.19 -4.31 -14.19
C GLY A 262 13.93 -3.92 -12.74
N ILE A 263 15.03 -3.72 -12.02
CA ILE A 263 15.05 -3.25 -10.63
C ILE A 263 15.77 -1.91 -10.59
N ILE A 264 15.19 -0.94 -9.91
CA ILE A 264 15.75 0.40 -9.75
C ILE A 264 16.03 0.69 -8.28
N LYS A 265 17.14 1.37 -8.00
CA LYS A 265 17.53 1.79 -6.64
C LYS A 265 17.54 3.32 -6.54
N PHE A 266 16.78 3.84 -5.60
CA PHE A 266 16.72 5.26 -5.25
C PHE A 266 17.46 5.55 -3.94
N ASP A 267 18.16 6.68 -3.89
CA ASP A 267 18.72 7.29 -2.69
C ASP A 267 17.91 8.53 -2.31
N LEU A 268 17.10 8.42 -1.26
CA LEU A 268 16.20 9.47 -0.79
C LEU A 268 16.94 10.68 -0.20
N HIS A 269 18.25 10.59 0.05
CA HIS A 269 19.05 11.73 0.50
C HIS A 269 19.60 12.58 -0.65
N ALA A 270 19.58 12.07 -1.87
CA ALA A 270 20.00 12.81 -3.05
C ALA A 270 18.80 13.55 -3.66
N GLU A 271 19.06 14.72 -4.27
CA GLU A 271 18.02 15.45 -4.96
C GLU A 271 17.56 14.70 -6.23
N PRO A 272 16.25 14.59 -6.48
CA PRO A 272 15.75 13.95 -7.68
C PRO A 272 16.01 14.81 -8.91
N GLU A 273 16.41 14.16 -10.01
CA GLU A 273 16.43 14.77 -11.33
C GLU A 273 15.07 14.55 -12.00
N THR A 274 14.30 15.61 -12.18
CA THR A 274 12.98 15.58 -12.83
C THR A 274 13.01 16.23 -14.21
N GLY A 275 12.07 15.87 -15.07
CA GLY A 275 11.95 16.39 -16.44
C GLY A 275 12.63 15.51 -17.49
N LYS A 276 12.98 14.27 -17.14
CA LYS A 276 13.49 13.28 -18.12
C LYS A 276 12.31 12.53 -18.76
N GLU A 277 12.50 12.05 -19.98
CA GLU A 277 11.50 11.23 -20.67
C GLU A 277 11.46 9.78 -20.16
N GLN A 278 12.56 9.32 -19.55
CA GLN A 278 12.75 7.94 -19.10
C GLN A 278 13.60 7.87 -17.83
N LEU A 279 13.52 6.74 -17.12
CA LEU A 279 14.34 6.45 -15.95
C LEU A 279 15.80 6.21 -16.36
N GLU A 280 16.71 6.98 -15.78
CA GLU A 280 18.15 6.88 -16.03
C GLU A 280 18.92 7.08 -14.72
N VAL A 281 20.12 6.51 -14.63
CA VAL A 281 21.02 6.75 -13.49
C VAL A 281 21.43 8.22 -13.46
N GLY A 282 21.28 8.87 -12.31
CA GLY A 282 21.46 10.30 -12.12
C GLY A 282 20.62 10.83 -10.96
N GLY A 283 21.03 11.93 -10.33
CA GLY A 283 20.38 12.47 -9.14
C GLY A 283 20.18 11.43 -8.03
N ASN A 284 18.92 11.18 -7.68
CA ASN A 284 18.54 10.17 -6.69
C ASN A 284 18.49 8.73 -7.23
N VAL A 285 18.57 8.50 -8.53
CA VAL A 285 18.64 7.15 -9.11
C VAL A 285 20.09 6.67 -9.10
N GLN A 286 20.41 5.73 -8.22
CA GLN A 286 21.77 5.22 -8.02
C GLN A 286 22.12 4.05 -8.92
N GLY A 287 21.12 3.33 -9.43
CA GLY A 287 21.33 2.17 -10.28
C GLY A 287 20.05 1.61 -10.84
N ILE A 288 20.14 1.10 -12.06
CA ILE A 288 19.08 0.36 -12.74
C ILE A 288 19.68 -0.96 -13.20
N PHE A 289 19.07 -2.06 -12.79
CA PHE A 289 19.38 -3.40 -13.24
C PHE A 289 18.33 -3.85 -14.25
N ASP A 290 18.69 -3.82 -15.54
CA ASP A 290 17.86 -4.31 -16.63
C ASP A 290 17.94 -5.85 -16.71
N LEU A 291 16.80 -6.53 -16.76
CA LEU A 291 16.75 -7.99 -16.91
C LEU A 291 17.18 -8.45 -18.31
N GLY A 292 17.13 -7.57 -19.29
CA GLY A 292 17.42 -7.81 -20.69
C GLY A 292 16.20 -8.23 -21.52
N PRO A 293 16.34 -8.25 -22.86
CA PRO A 293 15.21 -8.49 -23.77
C PRO A 293 14.50 -9.83 -23.52
N GLY A 294 13.17 -9.79 -23.49
CA GLY A 294 12.32 -10.98 -23.33
C GLY A 294 12.37 -11.62 -21.94
N ARG A 295 13.06 -11.00 -20.97
CA ARG A 295 13.14 -11.45 -19.59
C ARG A 295 12.28 -10.53 -18.71
N PHE A 296 11.48 -11.14 -17.84
CA PHE A 296 10.57 -10.44 -16.96
C PHE A 296 10.70 -10.97 -15.53
N GLY A 297 10.48 -10.11 -14.55
CA GLY A 297 10.56 -10.43 -13.13
C GLY A 297 9.22 -10.27 -12.41
N SER A 298 9.30 -10.12 -11.10
CA SER A 298 8.21 -9.81 -10.18
C SER A 298 8.65 -8.72 -9.20
N GLU A 299 7.81 -8.41 -8.21
CA GLU A 299 8.22 -7.65 -7.03
C GLU A 299 9.53 -8.23 -6.45
N ALA A 300 10.47 -7.34 -6.15
CA ALA A 300 11.76 -7.72 -5.56
C ALA A 300 11.61 -8.00 -4.05
N VAL A 301 12.57 -8.70 -3.45
CA VAL A 301 12.69 -8.84 -2.00
C VAL A 301 14.07 -8.34 -1.60
N PHE A 302 14.17 -7.58 -0.51
CA PHE A 302 15.44 -7.04 0.02
C PHE A 302 16.14 -8.07 0.89
#